data_AF-A0A1L5PC23-F1
#
_entry.id   AF-A0A1L5PC23-F1
#
_cell.length_a   1.000
_cell.length_b   1.000
_cell.length_c   1.000
_cell.angle_alpha   90.00
_cell.angle_beta   90.00
_cell.angle_gamma   90.00
#
_symmetry.space_group_name_H-M   'P 1'
#
loop_
_entity.id
_entity.type
_entity.pdbx_description
1 polymer ?
#
loop_
_entity_poly.entity_id
_entity_poly.type
_entity_poly.pdbx_seq_one_letter_code
_entity_poly.pdbx_strand_id
1 'polypeptide(L)'
;MRKVSMATRAELVAAISCRYVLGGRAEKARMLDEFVALTGFHRKHAMRLLRGERKPAKGGPRPGRRVYGDDVRAALVVVWEASDRICGKRLHPLLPTLIEAMERHGHGDMNSETRRRLLTMSPATIDRVLKEIKASATGPRRRKGSTAIRRSVPVRTFSDWDDPALGFVEADLVSHSGPYPRGAFSQTLVLTDIATGWTECAPLLVREQTVLITALAELRKLLPFPLLGFDTDNDSVFMNESVHEYCLRDNIELTRCRPYRKNDQAFVEQKNGAIVRKIVGYRRFEGLRATRELAKLYSSMRLFVNFFQPSVKLEEKHRDGAKVIKRYHRPATLFQRLFDDPRTPEDTCLWLKAMYLTLEDFLSGLRIAWRGGEVKPTARSKPAAKRERRRPDPLLAVTAELEEWFEAEPWRTSRELLERLQVKCPGVYPDGLIRTVQRRMKIWRSTQANALVFGPFADAARQTESIEVGQ
;
A
#
# COMPACT_ATOMS: atom_id res chain seq x y z
N MET A 1 -3.86 -24.94 39.55
CA MET A 1 -5.23 -24.44 39.80
C MET A 1 -5.24 -23.60 41.07
N ARG A 2 -5.67 -22.33 41.02
CA ARG A 2 -5.81 -21.49 42.23
C ARG A 2 -7.08 -21.93 42.96
N LYS A 3 -6.94 -22.53 44.15
CA LYS A 3 -8.08 -23.07 44.92
C LYS A 3 -8.94 -21.99 45.62
N VAL A 4 -8.47 -20.75 45.74
CA VAL A 4 -9.14 -19.68 46.50
C VAL A 4 -8.86 -18.29 45.91
N SER A 5 -9.89 -17.42 45.85
CA SER A 5 -9.83 -16.03 45.34
C SER A 5 -8.96 -15.11 46.20
N MET A 6 -8.55 -13.93 45.68
CA MET A 6 -7.75 -12.96 46.44
C MET A 6 -8.53 -12.29 47.58
N ALA A 7 -9.84 -12.07 47.41
CA ALA A 7 -10.70 -11.52 48.45
C ALA A 7 -10.84 -12.49 49.63
N THR A 8 -11.13 -13.76 49.33
CA THR A 8 -11.24 -14.83 50.32
C THR A 8 -9.92 -15.08 51.07
N ARG A 9 -8.77 -14.88 50.42
CA ARG A 9 -7.46 -14.91 51.09
C ARG A 9 -7.29 -13.78 52.10
N ALA A 10 -7.78 -12.58 51.82
CA ALA A 10 -7.72 -11.46 52.75
C ALA A 10 -8.61 -11.69 53.97
N GLU A 11 -9.80 -12.24 53.76
CA GLU A 11 -10.72 -12.65 54.83
C GLU A 11 -10.11 -13.75 55.72
N LEU A 12 -9.50 -14.78 55.10
CA LEU A 12 -8.78 -15.83 55.84
C LEU A 12 -7.62 -15.28 56.67
N VAL A 13 -6.87 -14.30 56.15
CA VAL A 13 -5.81 -13.63 56.93
C VAL A 13 -6.41 -12.91 58.14
N ALA A 14 -7.49 -12.16 57.96
CA ALA A 14 -8.14 -11.43 59.05
C ALA A 14 -8.69 -12.39 60.15
N ALA A 15 -9.31 -13.50 59.74
CA ALA A 15 -9.88 -14.49 60.66
C ALA A 15 -8.82 -15.29 61.43
N ILE A 16 -7.69 -15.61 60.79
CA ILE A 16 -6.68 -16.52 61.35
C ILE A 16 -5.57 -15.76 62.09
N SER A 17 -5.29 -14.50 61.72
CA SER A 17 -4.15 -13.73 62.26
C SER A 17 -4.16 -13.60 63.77
N CYS A 18 -5.31 -13.30 64.39
CA CYS A 18 -5.41 -13.17 65.85
C CYS A 18 -5.06 -14.48 66.58
N ARG A 19 -5.64 -15.60 66.13
CA ARG A 19 -5.36 -16.94 66.67
C ARG A 19 -3.90 -17.36 66.44
N TYR A 20 -3.33 -17.01 65.28
CA TYR A 20 -1.93 -17.31 64.96
C TYR A 20 -0.95 -16.51 65.83
N VAL A 21 -1.27 -15.26 66.18
CA VAL A 21 -0.43 -14.44 67.07
C VAL A 21 -0.46 -14.99 68.49
N LEU A 22 -1.62 -15.43 68.98
CA LEU A 22 -1.83 -15.91 70.36
C LEU A 22 -1.48 -17.39 70.59
N GLY A 23 -1.48 -18.24 69.56
CA GLY A 23 -1.28 -19.69 69.71
C GLY A 23 0.13 -20.12 70.14
N GLY A 24 0.26 -21.34 70.67
CA GLY A 24 1.57 -21.93 71.02
C GLY A 24 2.40 -22.35 69.80
N ARG A 25 3.69 -22.69 69.97
CA ARG A 25 4.60 -23.04 68.85
C ARG A 25 4.07 -24.17 67.94
N ALA A 26 3.54 -25.24 68.55
CA ALA A 26 2.98 -26.38 67.81
C ALA A 26 1.66 -26.04 67.09
N GLU A 27 0.87 -25.13 67.67
CA GLU A 27 -0.40 -24.67 67.13
C GLU A 27 -0.18 -23.73 65.94
N LYS A 28 0.77 -22.79 66.05
CA LYS A 28 1.21 -21.93 64.95
C LYS A 28 1.74 -22.74 63.76
N ALA A 29 2.48 -23.81 64.01
CA ALA A 29 2.97 -24.68 62.94
C ALA A 29 1.81 -25.28 62.14
N ARG A 30 0.85 -25.94 62.83
CA ARG A 30 -0.35 -26.51 62.20
C ARG A 30 -1.16 -25.47 61.43
N MET A 31 -1.47 -24.34 62.05
CA MET A 31 -2.23 -23.26 61.41
C MET A 31 -1.54 -22.70 60.16
N LEU A 32 -0.20 -22.60 60.19
CA LEU A 32 0.57 -22.14 59.04
C LEU A 32 0.61 -23.17 57.90
N ASP A 33 0.74 -24.45 58.22
CA ASP A 33 0.71 -25.54 57.24
C ASP A 33 -0.64 -25.63 56.52
N GLU A 34 -1.75 -25.55 57.26
CA GLU A 34 -3.10 -25.53 56.72
C GLU A 34 -3.36 -24.29 55.84
N PHE A 35 -2.94 -23.11 56.31
CA PHE A 35 -3.10 -21.87 55.57
C PHE A 35 -2.29 -21.85 54.26
N VAL A 36 -1.08 -22.42 54.26
CA VAL A 36 -0.26 -22.58 53.04
C VAL A 36 -0.91 -23.57 52.07
N ALA A 37 -1.46 -24.69 52.57
CA ALA A 37 -2.15 -25.68 51.74
C ALA A 37 -3.42 -25.11 51.06
N LEU A 38 -4.17 -24.25 51.77
CA LEU A 38 -5.39 -23.61 51.26
C LEU A 38 -5.10 -22.46 50.29
N THR A 39 -4.17 -21.57 50.63
CA THR A 39 -3.91 -20.34 49.85
C THR A 39 -2.85 -20.52 48.76
N GLY A 40 -1.98 -21.52 48.89
CA GLY A 40 -0.81 -21.70 48.03
C GLY A 40 0.26 -20.62 48.23
N PHE A 41 0.22 -19.85 49.32
CA PHE A 41 1.25 -18.88 49.63
C PHE A 41 2.54 -19.55 50.09
N HIS A 42 3.68 -18.93 49.76
CA HIS A 42 4.96 -19.36 50.31
C HIS A 42 4.97 -19.19 51.83
N ARG A 43 5.47 -20.20 52.57
CA ARG A 43 5.44 -20.27 54.05
C ARG A 43 5.94 -18.99 54.75
N LYS A 44 7.07 -18.42 54.29
CA LYS A 44 7.60 -17.13 54.83
C LYS A 44 6.70 -15.92 54.54
N HIS A 45 5.92 -15.95 53.46
CA HIS A 45 4.99 -14.87 53.14
C HIS A 45 3.72 -14.97 53.99
N ALA A 46 3.14 -16.17 54.10
CA ALA A 46 2.01 -16.46 54.98
C ALA A 46 2.30 -16.07 56.44
N MET A 47 3.49 -16.42 56.94
CA MET A 47 3.90 -16.08 58.30
C MET A 47 4.00 -14.56 58.55
N ARG A 48 4.47 -13.76 57.58
CA ARG A 48 4.49 -12.29 57.70
C ARG A 48 3.08 -11.68 57.70
N LEU A 49 2.20 -12.21 56.85
CA LEU A 49 0.82 -11.75 56.76
C LEU A 49 0.04 -12.05 58.05
N LEU A 50 0.16 -13.28 58.58
CA LEU A 50 -0.54 -13.69 59.80
C LEU A 50 -0.01 -13.03 61.08
N ARG A 51 1.23 -12.52 61.07
CA ARG A 51 1.82 -11.72 62.17
C ARG A 51 1.40 -10.24 62.14
N GLY A 52 0.70 -9.80 61.10
CA GLY A 52 0.28 -8.40 60.99
C GLY A 52 1.42 -7.42 60.64
N GLU A 53 2.56 -7.90 60.12
CA GLU A 53 3.65 -7.04 59.64
C GLU A 53 3.23 -6.34 58.32
N ARG A 54 2.40 -5.31 58.44
CA ARG A 54 2.03 -4.44 57.32
C ARG A 54 3.23 -3.55 57.00
N LYS A 55 3.69 -3.56 55.74
CA LYS A 55 4.69 -2.57 55.29
C LYS A 55 4.13 -1.16 55.55
N PRO A 56 4.92 -0.22 56.13
CA PRO A 56 4.46 1.15 56.26
C PRO A 56 4.15 1.72 54.88
N ALA A 57 3.06 2.49 54.80
CA ALA A 57 2.68 3.21 53.59
C ALA A 57 3.84 4.12 53.18
N LYS A 58 4.18 4.16 51.89
CA LYS A 58 5.21 5.06 51.37
C LYS A 58 4.81 6.51 51.71
N GLY A 59 5.58 7.15 52.58
CA GLY A 59 5.41 8.57 52.92
C GLY A 59 5.42 9.44 51.67
N GLY A 60 4.58 10.49 51.66
CA GLY A 60 4.46 11.43 50.55
C GLY A 60 5.76 12.16 50.21
N PRO A 61 5.80 12.90 49.09
CA PRO A 61 7.01 13.56 48.61
C PRO A 61 7.55 14.54 49.66
N ARG A 62 8.81 14.37 50.07
CA ARG A 62 9.52 15.37 50.89
C ARG A 62 9.55 16.70 50.12
N PRO A 63 9.27 17.85 50.75
CA PRO A 63 9.47 19.14 50.11
C PRO A 63 10.97 19.31 49.79
N GLY A 64 11.31 19.21 48.50
CA GLY A 64 12.69 19.38 48.05
C GLY A 64 13.09 20.84 48.15
N ARG A 65 14.26 21.10 48.75
CA ARG A 65 14.94 22.41 48.75
C ARG A 65 15.02 22.93 47.30
N ARG A 66 14.27 23.99 46.96
CA ARG A 66 14.28 24.59 45.61
C ARG A 66 15.62 25.32 45.43
N VAL A 67 16.57 24.68 44.73
CA VAL A 67 17.92 25.22 44.47
C VAL A 67 17.89 26.35 43.42
N TYR A 68 16.90 26.36 42.54
CA TYR A 68 16.71 27.36 41.50
C TYR A 68 15.43 28.13 41.80
N GLY A 69 15.57 29.44 42.04
CA GLY A 69 14.45 30.35 42.28
C GLY A 69 13.66 30.66 41.02
N ASP A 70 12.57 31.41 41.17
CA ASP A 70 11.67 31.76 40.08
C ASP A 70 12.34 32.70 39.05
N ASP A 71 13.31 33.49 39.50
CA ASP A 71 14.19 34.33 38.68
C ASP A 71 15.01 33.51 37.67
N VAL A 72 15.66 32.44 38.14
CA VAL A 72 16.46 31.55 37.28
C VAL A 72 15.57 30.77 36.32
N ARG A 73 14.37 30.37 36.78
CA ARG A 73 13.38 29.70 35.93
C ARG A 73 12.90 30.62 34.81
N ALA A 74 12.58 31.87 35.11
CA ALA A 74 12.11 32.84 34.13
C ALA A 74 13.19 33.10 33.06
N ALA A 75 14.44 33.33 33.48
CA ALA A 75 15.55 33.52 32.55
C ALA A 75 15.78 32.27 31.67
N LEU A 76 15.69 31.06 32.24
CA LEU A 76 15.81 29.82 31.47
C LEU A 76 14.72 29.69 30.40
N VAL A 77 13.49 30.13 30.68
CA VAL A 77 12.39 30.09 29.70
C VAL A 77 12.70 30.99 28.50
N VAL A 78 13.17 32.21 28.76
CA VAL A 78 13.53 33.16 27.70
C VAL A 78 14.62 32.58 26.80
N VAL A 79 15.68 32.01 27.40
CA VAL A 79 16.77 31.38 26.65
C VAL A 79 16.28 30.14 25.89
N TRP A 80 15.36 29.37 26.47
CA TRP A 80 14.79 28.20 25.81
C TRP A 80 13.89 28.57 24.61
N GLU A 81 13.07 29.62 24.72
CA GLU A 81 12.27 30.15 23.60
C GLU A 81 13.18 30.70 22.49
N ALA A 82 14.23 31.45 22.84
CA ALA A 82 15.22 31.96 21.88
C ALA A 82 15.98 30.84 21.15
N SER A 83 16.11 29.67 21.78
CA SER A 83 16.79 28.49 21.22
C SER A 83 15.89 27.59 20.36
N ASP A 84 14.70 28.05 19.96
CA ASP A 84 13.69 27.25 19.24
C ASP A 84 13.28 25.97 20.02
N ARG A 85 13.15 26.13 21.35
CA ARG A 85 12.58 25.11 22.25
C ARG A 85 13.30 23.77 22.27
N ILE A 86 14.61 23.73 22.01
CA ILE A 86 15.42 22.50 22.00
C ILE A 86 15.47 21.78 23.37
N CYS A 87 15.83 20.50 23.36
CA CYS A 87 15.92 19.68 24.58
C CYS A 87 17.12 20.06 25.46
N GLY A 88 17.06 19.82 26.78
CA GLY A 88 18.08 20.27 27.74
C GLY A 88 19.50 19.79 27.44
N LYS A 89 19.64 18.58 26.84
CA LYS A 89 20.94 18.06 26.35
C LYS A 89 21.58 18.91 25.25
N ARG A 90 20.78 19.50 24.37
CA ARG A 90 21.25 20.38 23.29
C ARG A 90 21.31 21.84 23.74
N LEU A 91 20.41 22.25 24.63
CA LEU A 91 20.40 23.60 25.18
C LEU A 91 21.64 23.85 26.05
N HIS A 92 22.02 22.91 26.91
CA HIS A 92 23.15 23.06 27.82
C HIS A 92 24.45 23.53 27.15
N PRO A 93 24.98 22.90 26.08
CA PRO A 93 26.18 23.39 25.40
C PRO A 93 25.96 24.70 24.64
N LEU A 94 24.72 25.05 24.30
CA LEU A 94 24.37 26.30 23.61
C LEU A 94 24.22 27.49 24.58
N LEU A 95 23.90 27.24 25.85
CA LEU A 95 23.66 28.28 26.87
C LEU A 95 24.75 29.35 26.93
N PRO A 96 26.07 29.02 26.97
CA PRO A 96 27.11 30.04 27.09
C PRO A 96 27.08 31.03 25.92
N THR A 97 27.05 30.52 24.68
CA THR A 97 27.04 31.33 23.46
C THR A 97 25.76 32.15 23.33
N LEU A 98 24.62 31.56 23.66
CA LEU A 98 23.32 32.21 23.53
C LEU A 98 23.15 33.33 24.56
N ILE A 99 23.55 33.10 25.82
CA ILE A 99 23.51 34.14 26.87
C ILE A 99 24.44 35.31 26.50
N GLU A 100 25.67 35.03 26.06
CA GLU A 100 26.62 36.07 25.66
C GLU A 100 26.11 36.90 24.47
N ALA A 101 25.47 36.25 23.48
CA ALA A 101 24.86 36.94 22.36
C ALA A 101 23.68 37.82 22.81
N MET A 102 22.82 37.33 23.71
CA MET A 102 21.69 38.08 24.23
C MET A 102 22.13 39.32 25.03
N GLU A 103 23.17 39.18 25.87
CA GLU A 103 23.78 40.29 26.61
C GLU A 103 24.35 41.36 25.65
N ARG A 104 25.09 40.95 24.61
CA ARG A 104 25.67 41.87 23.61
C ARG A 104 24.62 42.68 22.85
N HIS A 105 23.46 42.11 22.60
CA HIS A 105 22.39 42.72 21.81
C HIS A 105 21.31 43.41 22.66
N GLY A 106 21.55 43.63 23.95
CA GLY A 106 20.65 44.38 24.84
C GLY A 106 19.41 43.62 25.27
N HIS A 107 19.37 42.30 25.10
CA HIS A 107 18.25 41.44 25.52
C HIS A 107 18.40 41.02 26.99
N GLY A 108 18.26 42.00 27.88
CA GLY A 108 18.01 41.82 29.32
C GLY A 108 19.24 41.85 30.22
N ASP A 109 19.19 42.66 31.29
CA ASP A 109 20.14 42.66 32.39
C ASP A 109 20.00 41.38 33.21
N MET A 110 20.60 40.28 32.74
CA MET A 110 20.70 39.06 33.53
C MET A 110 21.63 39.31 34.72
N ASN A 111 21.07 39.26 35.93
CA ASN A 111 21.85 39.32 37.17
C ASN A 111 23.00 38.29 37.11
N SER A 112 24.22 38.71 37.50
CA SER A 112 25.43 37.88 37.48
C SER A 112 25.25 36.55 38.23
N GLU A 113 24.42 36.52 39.28
CA GLU A 113 24.09 35.30 40.02
C GLU A 113 23.17 34.35 39.22
N THR A 114 22.18 34.89 38.51
CA THR A 114 21.29 34.13 37.63
C THR A 114 22.05 33.51 36.46
N ARG A 115 22.97 34.28 35.85
CA ARG A 115 23.88 33.82 34.80
C ARG A 115 24.71 32.62 35.25
N ARG A 116 25.36 32.74 36.42
CA ARG A 116 26.16 31.67 37.02
C ARG A 116 25.32 30.40 37.22
N ARG A 117 24.12 30.54 37.80
CA ARG A 117 23.23 29.39 38.05
C ARG A 117 22.78 28.69 36.78
N LEU A 118 22.45 29.43 35.72
CA LEU A 118 22.09 28.84 34.42
C LEU A 118 23.25 28.06 33.79
N LEU A 119 24.47 28.59 33.85
CA LEU A 119 25.67 27.94 33.31
C LEU A 119 26.08 26.69 34.10
N THR A 120 25.81 26.66 35.42
CA THR A 120 26.08 25.49 36.27
C THR A 120 25.01 24.40 36.21
N MET A 121 23.86 24.69 35.59
CA MET A 121 22.70 23.81 35.63
C MET A 121 22.86 22.63 34.68
N SER A 122 22.87 21.40 35.23
CA SER A 122 23.02 20.18 34.41
C SER A 122 21.88 19.97 33.39
N PRO A 123 22.13 19.26 32.27
CA PRO A 123 21.11 19.04 31.23
C PRO A 123 19.80 18.42 31.74
N ALA A 124 19.90 17.46 32.68
CA ALA A 124 18.75 16.82 33.29
C ALA A 124 17.94 17.77 34.17
N THR A 125 18.62 18.75 34.80
CA THR A 125 17.97 19.77 35.62
C THR A 125 17.25 20.79 34.74
N ILE A 126 17.85 21.20 33.61
CA ILE A 126 17.20 22.04 32.60
C ILE A 126 15.85 21.42 32.19
N ASP A 127 15.84 20.15 31.80
CA ASP A 127 14.62 19.47 31.38
C ASP A 127 13.59 19.31 32.51
N ARG A 128 14.05 19.14 33.76
CA ARG A 128 13.15 19.06 34.93
C ARG A 128 12.51 20.40 35.24
N VAL A 129 13.26 21.51 35.18
CA VAL A 129 12.75 22.87 35.42
C VAL A 129 11.75 23.25 34.33
N LEU A 130 12.07 22.98 33.06
CA LEU A 130 11.21 23.29 31.92
C LEU A 130 10.03 22.33 31.73
N LYS A 131 9.89 21.27 32.55
CA LYS A 131 8.90 20.20 32.33
C LYS A 131 7.46 20.70 32.19
N GLU A 132 7.03 21.56 33.10
CA GLU A 132 5.65 22.10 33.12
C GLU A 132 5.42 23.07 31.95
N ILE A 133 6.40 23.92 31.66
CA ILE A 133 6.35 24.89 30.55
C ILE A 133 6.39 24.18 29.18
N LYS A 134 7.18 23.12 29.03
CA LYS A 134 7.16 22.25 27.85
C LYS A 134 5.80 21.60 27.67
N ALA A 135 5.15 21.17 28.75
CA ALA A 135 3.83 20.55 28.67
C ALA A 135 2.72 21.51 28.22
N SER A 136 2.86 22.83 28.48
CA SER A 136 1.92 23.85 28.00
C SER A 136 2.29 24.42 26.62
N ALA A 137 3.58 24.57 26.31
CA ALA A 137 4.06 25.18 25.07
C ALA A 137 4.08 24.23 23.87
N THR A 138 4.27 22.93 24.11
CA THR A 138 3.94 21.89 23.13
C THR A 138 2.50 21.50 23.43
N GLY A 139 1.55 21.88 22.57
CA GLY A 139 0.14 21.52 22.73
C GLY A 139 -0.09 20.00 22.91
N PRO A 140 -1.34 19.55 23.11
CA PRO A 140 -1.63 18.15 23.41
C PRO A 140 -0.88 17.22 22.46
N ARG A 141 0.02 16.40 22.99
CA ARG A 141 0.68 15.36 22.20
C ARG A 141 -0.44 14.54 21.55
N ARG A 142 -0.55 14.58 20.21
CA ARG A 142 -1.38 13.62 19.47
C ARG A 142 -1.01 12.24 20.01
N ARG A 143 -1.99 11.54 20.60
CA ARG A 143 -1.81 10.13 20.97
C ARG A 143 -1.31 9.42 19.72
N LYS A 144 -0.26 8.62 19.86
CA LYS A 144 0.17 7.72 18.77
C LYS A 144 -0.96 6.72 18.53
N GLY A 145 -1.87 7.06 17.61
CA GLY A 145 -2.90 6.17 17.09
C GLY A 145 -2.24 5.13 16.21
N SER A 146 -1.66 4.08 16.81
CA SER A 146 -1.27 2.87 16.08
C SER A 146 -1.07 1.67 16.99
N THR A 147 -0.69 1.84 18.27
CA THR A 147 -0.45 0.69 19.15
C THR A 147 -1.72 0.03 19.70
N ALA A 148 -2.82 0.76 19.86
CA ALA A 148 -4.06 0.18 20.38
C ALA A 148 -4.75 -0.69 19.30
N ILE A 149 -4.94 -0.13 18.11
CA ILE A 149 -5.55 -0.84 16.97
C ILE A 149 -4.70 -2.04 16.55
N ARG A 150 -3.37 -1.89 16.44
CA ARG A 150 -2.50 -3.04 16.14
C ARG A 150 -2.54 -4.14 17.20
N ARG A 151 -2.93 -3.84 18.44
CA ARG A 151 -3.12 -4.83 19.51
C ARG A 151 -4.52 -5.47 19.46
N SER A 152 -5.53 -4.79 18.93
CA SER A 152 -6.88 -5.34 18.77
C SER A 152 -7.01 -6.19 17.52
N VAL A 153 -6.27 -5.89 16.46
CA VAL A 153 -6.25 -6.68 15.21
C VAL A 153 -5.41 -7.95 15.40
N PRO A 154 -6.02 -9.15 15.26
CA PRO A 154 -5.32 -10.43 15.37
C PRO A 154 -4.20 -10.56 14.34
N VAL A 155 -3.12 -11.23 14.75
CA VAL A 155 -2.02 -11.58 13.84
C VAL A 155 -2.29 -12.95 13.25
N ARG A 156 -2.38 -13.05 11.93
CA ARG A 156 -2.38 -14.32 11.19
C ARG A 156 -1.02 -14.59 10.57
N THR A 157 -0.71 -15.86 10.39
CA THR A 157 0.49 -16.37 9.75
C THR A 157 0.13 -17.19 8.51
N PHE A 158 1.09 -17.38 7.60
CA PHE A 158 0.86 -18.17 6.38
C PHE A 158 0.28 -19.57 6.64
N SER A 159 0.61 -20.20 7.77
CA SER A 159 0.14 -21.55 8.13
C SER A 159 -1.27 -21.57 8.71
N ASP A 160 -1.85 -20.42 9.06
CA ASP A 160 -3.15 -20.35 9.76
C ASP A 160 -4.33 -20.32 8.79
N TRP A 161 -4.07 -20.27 7.48
CA TRP A 161 -5.12 -20.18 6.47
C TRP A 161 -5.80 -21.53 6.19
N ASP A 162 -5.12 -22.65 6.38
CA ASP A 162 -5.60 -24.00 6.02
C ASP A 162 -6.32 -24.01 4.66
N ASP A 163 -7.65 -24.17 4.65
CA ASP A 163 -8.53 -23.99 3.49
C ASP A 163 -9.68 -23.03 3.85
N PRO A 164 -9.48 -21.70 3.76
CA PRO A 164 -10.46 -20.73 4.21
C PRO A 164 -11.66 -20.71 3.24
N ALA A 165 -12.81 -20.27 3.74
CA ALA A 165 -13.98 -20.04 2.89
C ALA A 165 -13.71 -18.96 1.83
N LEU A 166 -14.54 -18.91 0.80
CA LEU A 166 -14.53 -17.84 -0.21
C LEU A 166 -14.73 -16.48 0.45
N GLY A 167 -13.95 -15.47 0.04
CA GLY A 167 -14.10 -14.11 0.54
C GLY A 167 -13.12 -13.71 1.64
N PHE A 168 -12.17 -14.58 1.99
CA PHE A 168 -10.99 -14.18 2.76
C PHE A 168 -9.90 -13.72 1.79
N VAL A 169 -9.61 -12.42 1.81
CA VAL A 169 -8.68 -11.79 0.86
C VAL A 169 -7.44 -11.27 1.57
N GLU A 170 -6.28 -11.44 0.92
CA GLU A 170 -5.09 -10.67 1.20
C GLU A 170 -5.10 -9.36 0.40
N ALA A 171 -4.70 -8.26 1.04
CA ALA A 171 -4.67 -6.95 0.44
C ALA A 171 -3.32 -6.23 0.62
N ASP A 172 -2.89 -5.53 -0.42
CA ASP A 172 -1.67 -4.74 -0.43
C ASP A 172 -1.78 -3.51 -1.35
N LEU A 173 -0.90 -2.53 -1.14
CA LEU A 173 -0.77 -1.33 -1.96
C LEU A 173 0.51 -1.36 -2.81
N VAL A 174 0.33 -1.39 -4.12
CA VAL A 174 1.42 -1.26 -5.08
C VAL A 174 1.67 0.21 -5.41
N SER A 175 2.84 0.72 -5.06
CA SER A 175 3.26 2.10 -5.33
C SER A 175 3.66 2.32 -6.80
N HIS A 176 3.12 3.38 -7.42
CA HIS A 176 3.51 3.89 -8.73
C HIS A 176 4.30 5.19 -8.65
N SER A 177 5.32 5.21 -7.80
CA SER A 177 6.18 6.38 -7.59
C SER A 177 7.29 6.55 -8.63
N GLY A 178 7.53 5.55 -9.48
CA GLY A 178 8.74 5.51 -10.28
C GLY A 178 9.99 5.22 -9.43
N PRO A 179 11.17 5.68 -9.85
CA PRO A 179 12.42 5.47 -9.11
C PRO A 179 12.50 6.27 -7.79
N TYR A 180 11.66 7.30 -7.61
CA TYR A 180 11.75 8.21 -6.46
C TYR A 180 10.39 8.36 -5.73
N PRO A 181 10.28 7.93 -4.45
CA PRO A 181 9.03 7.96 -3.69
C PRO A 181 8.68 9.33 -3.09
N ARG A 182 9.06 10.44 -3.74
CA ARG A 182 8.70 11.80 -3.30
C ARG A 182 7.44 12.28 -4.01
N GLY A 183 6.66 13.15 -3.38
CA GLY A 183 5.46 13.78 -3.98
C GLY A 183 4.22 12.89 -3.98
N ALA A 184 3.13 13.39 -4.58
CA ALA A 184 1.88 12.67 -4.72
C ALA A 184 1.90 11.78 -5.96
N PHE A 185 1.59 10.50 -5.79
CA PHE A 185 1.52 9.52 -6.87
C PHE A 185 0.40 8.51 -6.58
N SER A 186 -0.14 7.93 -7.65
CA SER A 186 -1.18 6.90 -7.53
C SER A 186 -0.62 5.61 -6.93
N GLN A 187 -1.48 4.89 -6.24
CA GLN A 187 -1.19 3.54 -5.78
C GLN A 187 -2.27 2.60 -6.30
N THR A 188 -2.01 1.30 -6.33
CA THR A 188 -3.02 0.30 -6.66
C THR A 188 -3.31 -0.54 -5.43
N LEU A 189 -4.56 -0.55 -5.00
CA LEU A 189 -5.07 -1.56 -4.09
C LEU A 189 -5.26 -2.86 -4.85
N VAL A 190 -4.65 -3.93 -4.37
CA VAL A 190 -4.81 -5.29 -4.89
C VAL A 190 -5.48 -6.13 -3.84
N LEU A 191 -6.56 -6.81 -4.21
CA LEU A 191 -7.26 -7.79 -3.37
C LEU A 191 -7.11 -9.16 -4.02
N THR A 192 -6.69 -10.16 -3.25
CA THR A 192 -6.55 -11.54 -3.73
C THR A 192 -7.23 -12.51 -2.77
N ASP A 193 -8.28 -13.19 -3.22
CA ASP A 193 -8.92 -14.27 -2.48
C ASP A 193 -7.99 -15.48 -2.33
N ILE A 194 -7.93 -16.05 -1.13
CA ILE A 194 -6.96 -17.10 -0.79
C ILE A 194 -7.43 -18.47 -1.31
N ALA A 195 -8.74 -18.72 -1.29
CA ALA A 195 -9.32 -20.00 -1.71
C ALA A 195 -9.15 -20.22 -3.23
N THR A 196 -9.48 -19.22 -4.04
CA THR A 196 -9.50 -19.35 -5.51
C THR A 196 -8.30 -18.67 -6.17
N GLY A 197 -7.75 -17.64 -5.53
CA GLY A 197 -6.79 -16.72 -6.11
C GLY A 197 -7.43 -15.56 -6.88
N TRP A 198 -8.76 -15.40 -6.84
CA TRP A 198 -9.52 -14.34 -7.52
C TRP A 198 -8.92 -12.98 -7.19
N THR A 199 -8.59 -12.18 -8.21
CA THR A 199 -7.84 -10.93 -8.01
C THR A 199 -8.64 -9.74 -8.54
N GLU A 200 -8.77 -8.70 -7.70
CA GLU A 200 -9.33 -7.40 -8.10
C GLU A 200 -8.32 -6.28 -7.82
N CYS A 201 -8.35 -5.23 -8.63
CA CYS A 201 -7.43 -4.09 -8.51
C CYS A 201 -8.19 -2.78 -8.66
N ALA A 202 -7.89 -1.80 -7.80
CA ALA A 202 -8.41 -0.44 -7.92
C ALA A 202 -7.28 0.58 -7.76
N PRO A 203 -7.24 1.66 -8.57
CA PRO A 203 -6.26 2.71 -8.38
C PRO A 203 -6.74 3.69 -7.31
N LEU A 204 -5.84 4.05 -6.40
CA LEU A 204 -6.01 5.09 -5.39
C LEU A 204 -5.23 6.32 -5.83
N LEU A 205 -5.91 7.46 -5.94
CA LEU A 205 -5.28 8.73 -6.32
C LEU A 205 -4.22 9.16 -5.29
N VAL A 206 -4.57 9.01 -4.01
CA VAL A 206 -3.73 9.35 -2.87
C VAL A 206 -3.77 8.23 -1.84
N ARG A 207 -2.70 8.15 -1.06
CA ARG A 207 -2.55 7.20 0.04
C ARG A 207 -3.32 7.70 1.27
N GLU A 208 -4.64 7.54 1.24
CA GLU A 208 -5.56 7.99 2.29
C GLU A 208 -6.60 6.93 2.63
N GLN A 209 -7.00 6.89 3.89
CA GLN A 209 -7.88 5.89 4.50
C GLN A 209 -9.32 6.00 3.97
N THR A 210 -9.83 7.22 3.81
CA THR A 210 -11.16 7.47 3.23
C THR A 210 -11.24 6.95 1.79
N VAL A 211 -10.22 7.27 0.98
CA VAL A 211 -10.13 6.82 -0.42
C VAL A 211 -10.03 5.30 -0.49
N LEU A 212 -9.27 4.68 0.42
CA LEU A 212 -9.19 3.22 0.53
C LEU A 212 -10.57 2.59 0.82
N ILE A 213 -11.30 3.10 1.81
CA ILE A 213 -12.62 2.56 2.19
C ILE A 213 -13.61 2.71 1.03
N THR A 214 -13.63 3.86 0.36
CA THR A 214 -14.47 4.06 -0.83
C THR A 214 -14.11 3.08 -1.93
N ALA A 215 -12.83 2.92 -2.24
CA ALA A 215 -12.39 1.96 -3.26
C ALA A 215 -12.74 0.51 -2.88
N LEU A 216 -12.58 0.14 -1.61
CA LEU A 216 -12.95 -1.18 -1.10
C LEU A 216 -14.47 -1.42 -1.21
N ALA A 217 -15.30 -0.41 -0.91
CA ALA A 217 -16.74 -0.50 -1.06
C ALA A 217 -17.16 -0.72 -2.53
N GLU A 218 -16.52 -0.04 -3.48
CA GLU A 218 -16.78 -0.26 -4.91
C GLU A 218 -16.28 -1.64 -5.39
N LEU A 219 -15.08 -2.06 -4.95
CA LEU A 219 -14.55 -3.39 -5.30
C LEU A 219 -15.44 -4.52 -4.77
N ARG A 220 -16.06 -4.37 -3.59
CA ARG A 220 -16.98 -5.36 -3.03
C ARG A 220 -18.20 -5.62 -3.91
N LYS A 221 -18.66 -4.62 -4.68
CA LYS A 221 -19.77 -4.79 -5.64
C LYS A 221 -19.36 -5.63 -6.86
N LEU A 222 -18.06 -5.69 -7.14
CA LEU A 222 -17.50 -6.43 -8.26
C LEU A 222 -17.11 -7.87 -7.90
N LEU A 223 -16.94 -8.16 -6.61
CA LEU A 223 -16.58 -9.49 -6.14
C LEU A 223 -17.76 -10.46 -6.33
N PRO A 224 -17.51 -11.69 -6.77
CA PRO A 224 -18.55 -12.71 -6.95
C PRO A 224 -19.03 -13.35 -5.63
N PHE A 225 -18.42 -12.96 -4.51
CA PHE A 225 -18.69 -13.47 -3.16
C PHE A 225 -18.61 -12.32 -2.13
N PRO A 226 -19.26 -12.47 -0.96
CA PRO A 226 -19.11 -11.50 0.12
C PRO A 226 -17.67 -11.47 0.62
N LEU A 227 -17.17 -10.28 0.93
CA LEU A 227 -15.90 -10.12 1.62
C LEU A 227 -16.09 -10.52 3.09
N LEU A 228 -15.46 -11.61 3.52
CA LEU A 228 -15.55 -12.17 4.87
C LEU A 228 -14.33 -11.83 5.73
N GLY A 229 -13.15 -11.76 5.11
CA GLY A 229 -11.91 -11.44 5.81
C GLY A 229 -11.01 -10.54 4.99
N PHE A 230 -10.32 -9.64 5.68
CA PHE A 230 -9.45 -8.63 5.09
C PHE A 230 -8.09 -8.70 5.79
N ASP A 231 -7.14 -9.42 5.20
CA ASP A 231 -5.79 -9.56 5.73
C ASP A 231 -4.84 -8.55 5.09
N THR A 232 -4.17 -7.76 5.91
CA THR A 232 -3.33 -6.65 5.46
C THR A 232 -1.96 -6.66 6.12
N ASP A 233 -1.05 -5.86 5.57
CA ASP A 233 0.25 -5.66 6.18
C ASP A 233 0.12 -4.70 7.38
N ASN A 234 1.24 -4.36 8.02
CA ASN A 234 1.22 -3.47 9.17
C ASN A 234 1.21 -1.97 8.79
N ASP A 235 0.90 -1.62 7.53
CA ASP A 235 0.86 -0.25 7.06
C ASP A 235 -0.21 0.57 7.79
N SER A 236 0.14 1.80 8.14
CA SER A 236 -0.75 2.82 8.70
C SER A 236 -2.02 3.10 7.88
N VAL A 237 -2.00 2.83 6.57
CA VAL A 237 -3.18 3.04 5.69
C VAL A 237 -4.27 1.99 5.97
N PHE A 238 -3.88 0.80 6.44
CA PHE A 238 -4.81 -0.25 6.87
C PHE A 238 -5.03 -0.24 8.38
N MET A 239 -3.96 0.02 9.15
CA MET A 239 -3.97 -0.02 10.61
C MET A 239 -4.45 1.30 11.24
N ASN A 240 -5.71 1.66 10.96
CA ASN A 240 -6.38 2.85 11.49
C ASN A 240 -7.82 2.57 11.94
N GLU A 241 -8.41 3.53 12.64
CA GLU A 241 -9.73 3.41 13.26
C GLU A 241 -10.84 3.31 12.20
N SER A 242 -10.77 4.10 11.13
CA SER A 242 -11.79 4.09 10.07
C SER A 242 -11.89 2.75 9.35
N VAL A 243 -10.77 2.11 9.02
CA VAL A 243 -10.75 0.78 8.39
C VAL A 243 -11.24 -0.28 9.38
N HIS A 244 -10.81 -0.20 10.64
CA HIS A 244 -11.26 -1.11 11.69
C HIS A 244 -12.77 -1.01 11.93
N GLU A 245 -13.33 0.20 12.05
CA GLU A 245 -14.77 0.44 12.19
C GLU A 245 -15.56 -0.02 10.97
N TYR A 246 -15.05 0.22 9.76
CA TYR A 246 -15.66 -0.29 8.53
C TYR A 246 -15.75 -1.82 8.53
N CYS A 247 -14.65 -2.49 8.87
CA CYS A 247 -14.61 -3.95 8.96
C CYS A 247 -15.55 -4.47 10.05
N LEU A 248 -15.57 -3.86 11.24
CA LEU A 248 -16.48 -4.26 12.31
C LEU A 248 -17.95 -4.07 11.94
N ARG A 249 -18.31 -2.92 11.36
CA ARG A 249 -19.69 -2.60 10.95
C ARG A 249 -20.21 -3.60 9.93
N ASP A 250 -19.37 -4.01 9.00
CA ASP A 250 -19.75 -4.88 7.88
C ASP A 250 -19.43 -6.36 8.14
N ASN A 251 -19.08 -6.71 9.39
CA ASN A 251 -18.74 -8.06 9.85
C ASN A 251 -17.63 -8.74 9.03
N ILE A 252 -16.60 -7.96 8.69
CA ILE A 252 -15.39 -8.41 7.99
C ILE A 252 -14.30 -8.66 9.03
N GLU A 253 -13.73 -9.85 9.05
CA GLU A 253 -12.61 -10.19 9.93
C GLU A 253 -11.33 -9.47 9.46
N LEU A 254 -10.92 -8.44 10.20
CA LEU A 254 -9.67 -7.73 9.93
C LEU A 254 -8.51 -8.47 10.60
N THR A 255 -7.55 -8.93 9.81
CA THR A 255 -6.32 -9.59 10.30
C THR A 255 -5.07 -8.93 9.74
N ARG A 256 -3.93 -9.22 10.37
CA ARG A 256 -2.65 -8.68 9.91
C ARG A 256 -1.52 -9.69 9.94
N CYS A 257 -0.56 -9.48 9.06
CA CYS A 257 0.66 -10.28 9.03
C CYS A 257 1.62 -9.95 10.18
N ARG A 258 2.60 -10.83 10.44
CA ARG A 258 3.66 -10.55 11.41
C ARG A 258 4.61 -9.46 10.89
N PRO A 259 5.07 -8.53 11.74
CA PRO A 259 6.08 -7.56 11.35
C PRO A 259 7.33 -8.22 10.76
N TYR A 260 7.80 -7.72 9.62
CA TYR A 260 9.01 -8.18 8.92
C TYR A 260 8.95 -9.63 8.40
N ARG A 261 7.76 -10.18 8.15
CA ARG A 261 7.57 -11.52 7.57
C ARG A 261 6.80 -11.45 6.24
N LYS A 262 7.52 -11.16 5.15
CA LYS A 262 6.98 -11.06 3.77
C LYS A 262 6.19 -12.31 3.33
N ASN A 263 6.64 -13.49 3.75
CA ASN A 263 5.99 -14.75 3.40
C ASN A 263 4.57 -14.92 3.97
N ASP A 264 4.15 -14.09 4.93
CA ASP A 264 2.81 -14.18 5.52
C ASP A 264 1.72 -13.64 4.57
N GLN A 265 2.08 -12.88 3.53
CA GLN A 265 1.16 -12.31 2.53
C GLN A 265 1.50 -12.78 1.10
N ALA A 266 1.85 -14.06 0.99
CA ALA A 266 2.44 -14.60 -0.23
C ALA A 266 1.48 -14.58 -1.43
N PHE A 267 0.17 -14.64 -1.21
CA PHE A 267 -0.80 -14.69 -2.31
C PHE A 267 -0.88 -13.33 -3.00
N VAL A 268 -1.05 -12.24 -2.24
CA VAL A 268 -1.10 -10.89 -2.83
C VAL A 268 0.27 -10.44 -3.34
N GLU A 269 1.38 -10.75 -2.64
CA GLU A 269 2.73 -10.39 -3.11
C GLU A 269 3.05 -11.01 -4.48
N GLN A 270 2.64 -12.27 -4.71
CA GLN A 270 2.79 -12.93 -6.00
C GLN A 270 2.00 -12.20 -7.10
N LYS A 271 0.77 -11.80 -6.81
CA LYS A 271 -0.13 -11.13 -7.76
C LYS A 271 0.34 -9.72 -8.11
N ASN A 272 0.89 -8.99 -7.14
CA ASN A 272 1.48 -7.68 -7.35
C ASN A 272 2.56 -7.72 -8.45
N GLY A 273 3.45 -8.72 -8.40
CA GLY A 273 4.47 -8.94 -9.42
C GLY A 273 3.88 -9.44 -10.76
N ALA A 274 3.06 -10.49 -10.70
CA ALA A 274 2.59 -11.19 -11.89
C ALA A 274 1.56 -10.41 -12.72
N ILE A 275 0.78 -9.53 -12.08
CA ILE A 275 -0.30 -8.77 -12.69
C ILE A 275 0.09 -7.30 -12.76
N VAL A 276 0.12 -6.60 -11.63
CA VAL A 276 0.25 -5.14 -11.61
C VAL A 276 1.58 -4.70 -12.20
N ARG A 277 2.70 -5.21 -11.69
CA ARG A 277 4.04 -4.83 -12.20
C ARG A 277 4.29 -5.30 -13.63
N LYS A 278 3.69 -6.42 -14.04
CA LYS A 278 3.86 -6.95 -15.40
C LYS A 278 3.09 -6.14 -16.45
N ILE A 279 1.89 -5.70 -16.12
CA ILE A 279 0.99 -5.00 -17.05
C ILE A 279 1.23 -3.50 -17.01
N VAL A 280 1.28 -2.92 -15.81
CA VAL A 280 1.38 -1.47 -15.58
C VAL A 280 2.83 -0.99 -15.52
N GLY A 281 3.75 -1.85 -15.05
CA GLY A 281 5.16 -1.53 -14.92
C GLY A 281 5.53 -0.80 -13.62
N TYR A 282 6.65 -0.10 -13.67
CA TYR A 282 7.24 0.65 -12.55
C TYR A 282 7.26 2.16 -12.80
N ARG A 283 6.51 2.65 -13.79
CA ARG A 283 6.48 4.07 -14.12
C ARG A 283 5.77 4.87 -13.04
N ARG A 284 6.01 6.17 -13.06
CA ARG A 284 5.35 7.12 -12.18
C ARG A 284 3.99 7.51 -12.75
N PHE A 285 2.94 7.38 -11.96
CA PHE A 285 1.59 7.79 -12.34
C PHE A 285 1.08 8.84 -11.34
N GLU A 286 0.70 10.01 -11.84
CA GLU A 286 0.27 11.16 -11.04
C GLU A 286 -1.02 11.78 -11.57
N GLY A 287 -1.82 12.29 -10.64
CA GLY A 287 -3.02 13.05 -10.95
C GLY A 287 -4.19 12.22 -11.46
N LEU A 288 -5.36 12.87 -11.52
CA LEU A 288 -6.64 12.23 -11.84
C LEU A 288 -6.66 11.56 -13.21
N ARG A 289 -5.99 12.15 -14.21
CA ARG A 289 -5.95 11.59 -15.57
C ARG A 289 -5.29 10.21 -15.57
N ALA A 290 -4.11 10.09 -14.95
CA ALA A 290 -3.41 8.80 -14.87
C ALA A 290 -4.20 7.77 -14.06
N THR A 291 -4.78 8.17 -12.92
CA THR A 291 -5.60 7.29 -12.09
C THR A 291 -6.85 6.79 -12.84
N ARG A 292 -7.50 7.63 -13.65
CA ARG A 292 -8.64 7.23 -14.49
C ARG A 292 -8.25 6.22 -15.56
N GLU A 293 -7.11 6.42 -16.23
CA GLU A 293 -6.62 5.46 -17.21
C GLU A 293 -6.24 4.12 -16.56
N LEU A 294 -5.67 4.13 -15.36
CA LEU A 294 -5.46 2.92 -14.57
C LEU A 294 -6.80 2.22 -14.23
N ALA A 295 -7.85 2.97 -13.91
CA ALA A 295 -9.16 2.40 -13.59
C ALA A 295 -9.78 1.71 -14.81
N LYS A 296 -9.71 2.36 -15.99
CA LYS A 296 -10.13 1.75 -17.26
C LYS A 296 -9.34 0.47 -17.53
N LEU A 297 -8.02 0.52 -17.40
CA LEU A 297 -7.16 -0.66 -17.57
C LEU A 297 -7.58 -1.80 -16.62
N TYR A 298 -7.85 -1.50 -15.35
CA TYR A 298 -8.25 -2.53 -14.37
C TYR A 298 -9.63 -3.12 -14.64
N SER A 299 -10.57 -2.34 -15.20
CA SER A 299 -11.88 -2.85 -15.61
C SER A 299 -11.79 -3.93 -16.71
N SER A 300 -10.83 -3.83 -17.63
CA SER A 300 -10.57 -4.87 -18.63
C SER A 300 -9.65 -5.97 -18.09
N MET A 301 -8.62 -5.59 -17.32
CA MET A 301 -7.63 -6.51 -16.76
C MET A 301 -8.26 -7.54 -15.84
N ARG A 302 -9.26 -7.18 -15.03
CA ARG A 302 -9.95 -8.13 -14.15
C ARG A 302 -10.56 -9.30 -14.92
N LEU A 303 -11.13 -9.03 -16.10
CA LEU A 303 -11.73 -10.06 -16.96
C LEU A 303 -10.64 -10.96 -17.54
N PHE A 304 -9.56 -10.36 -18.06
CA PHE A 304 -8.41 -11.11 -18.56
C PHE A 304 -7.77 -12.02 -17.51
N VAL A 305 -7.47 -11.48 -16.35
CA VAL A 305 -6.79 -12.20 -15.27
C VAL A 305 -7.66 -13.30 -14.69
N ASN A 306 -8.94 -13.01 -14.41
CA ASN A 306 -9.79 -13.96 -13.70
C ASN A 306 -10.32 -15.06 -14.63
N PHE A 307 -10.72 -14.74 -15.86
CA PHE A 307 -11.35 -15.69 -16.77
C PHE A 307 -10.38 -16.37 -17.73
N PHE A 308 -9.31 -15.70 -18.15
CA PHE A 308 -8.47 -16.18 -19.25
C PHE A 308 -7.05 -16.55 -18.88
N GLN A 309 -6.50 -16.04 -17.77
CA GLN A 309 -5.13 -16.33 -17.37
C GLN A 309 -5.07 -17.54 -16.44
N PRO A 310 -4.49 -18.69 -16.87
CA PRO A 310 -4.28 -19.82 -15.97
C PRO A 310 -3.25 -19.46 -14.91
N SER A 311 -3.46 -19.96 -13.70
CA SER A 311 -2.50 -19.85 -12.60
C SER A 311 -2.22 -21.22 -11.99
N VAL A 312 -1.16 -21.31 -11.21
CA VAL A 312 -0.80 -22.51 -10.45
C VAL A 312 -0.95 -22.19 -8.96
N LYS A 313 -1.70 -23.01 -8.21
CA LYS A 313 -1.90 -22.87 -6.76
C LYS A 313 -1.15 -24.00 -6.07
N LEU A 314 -0.44 -23.65 -5.00
CA LEU A 314 0.24 -24.60 -4.13
C LEU A 314 -0.81 -25.43 -3.39
N GLU A 315 -0.74 -26.74 -3.56
CA GLU A 315 -1.63 -27.70 -2.90
C GLU A 315 -1.00 -28.20 -1.60
N GLU A 316 0.27 -28.60 -1.67
CA GLU A 316 0.98 -29.18 -0.53
C GLU A 316 2.41 -28.67 -0.49
N LYS A 317 2.92 -28.42 0.72
CA LYS A 317 4.32 -28.11 0.96
C LYS A 317 4.81 -28.94 2.14
N HIS A 318 5.60 -29.96 1.84
CA HIS A 318 6.24 -30.80 2.85
C HIS A 318 7.75 -30.49 2.91
N ARG A 319 8.32 -30.56 4.12
CA ARG A 319 9.75 -30.40 4.33
C ARG A 319 10.34 -31.72 4.83
N ASP A 320 11.25 -32.26 4.04
CA ASP A 320 12.03 -33.45 4.35
C ASP A 320 13.48 -33.01 4.63
N GLY A 321 13.80 -32.85 5.91
CA GLY A 321 15.08 -32.30 6.37
C GLY A 321 15.39 -30.91 5.77
N ALA A 322 16.40 -30.84 4.90
CA ALA A 322 16.79 -29.63 4.19
C ALA A 322 15.97 -29.37 2.91
N LYS A 323 15.28 -30.37 2.38
CA LYS A 323 14.55 -30.31 1.11
C LYS A 323 13.10 -29.87 1.34
N VAL A 324 12.63 -28.93 0.52
CA VAL A 324 11.23 -28.50 0.51
C VAL A 324 10.59 -29.01 -0.77
N ILE A 325 9.61 -29.89 -0.64
CA ILE A 325 8.85 -30.47 -1.74
C ILE A 325 7.52 -29.72 -1.82
N LYS A 326 7.15 -29.28 -3.03
CA LYS A 326 5.91 -28.55 -3.29
C LYS A 326 5.09 -29.30 -4.34
N ARG A 327 3.86 -29.66 -4.00
CA ARG A 327 2.86 -30.18 -4.95
C ARG A 327 1.90 -29.05 -5.29
N TYR A 328 1.54 -28.95 -6.57
CA TYR A 328 0.66 -27.91 -7.07
C TYR A 328 -0.54 -28.53 -7.77
N HIS A 329 -1.68 -27.84 -7.70
CA HIS A 329 -2.84 -28.19 -8.51
C HIS A 329 -2.54 -28.03 -10.00
N ARG A 330 -3.34 -28.69 -10.84
CA ARG A 330 -3.32 -28.46 -12.28
C ARG A 330 -3.55 -26.97 -12.59
N PRO A 331 -2.87 -26.41 -13.61
CA PRO A 331 -3.12 -25.04 -14.02
C PRO A 331 -4.60 -24.84 -14.38
N ALA A 332 -5.22 -23.85 -13.77
CA ALA A 332 -6.62 -23.48 -13.99
C ALA A 332 -6.77 -21.97 -13.88
N THR A 333 -7.78 -21.41 -14.55
CA THR A 333 -8.12 -20.00 -14.39
C THR A 333 -8.80 -19.77 -13.03
N LEU A 334 -8.83 -18.52 -12.57
CA LEU A 334 -9.41 -18.19 -11.27
C LEU A 334 -10.93 -18.36 -11.30
N PHE A 335 -11.55 -18.06 -12.46
CA PHE A 335 -12.92 -18.41 -12.78
C PHE A 335 -13.17 -19.90 -12.66
N GLN A 336 -12.37 -20.76 -13.30
CA GLN A 336 -12.56 -22.22 -13.21
C GLN A 336 -12.49 -22.70 -11.76
N ARG A 337 -11.52 -22.21 -10.98
CA ARG A 337 -11.41 -22.58 -9.57
C ARG A 337 -12.59 -22.13 -8.73
N LEU A 338 -13.09 -20.92 -8.97
CA LEU A 338 -14.28 -20.43 -8.28
C LEU A 338 -15.51 -21.22 -8.70
N PHE A 339 -15.65 -21.53 -9.98
CA PHE A 339 -16.77 -22.28 -10.52
C PHE A 339 -16.79 -23.74 -10.03
N ASP A 340 -15.61 -24.36 -9.91
CA ASP A 340 -15.44 -25.74 -9.45
C ASP A 340 -15.40 -25.87 -7.91
N ASP A 341 -15.33 -24.76 -7.16
CA ASP A 341 -15.33 -24.80 -5.69
C ASP A 341 -16.75 -25.16 -5.19
N PRO A 342 -16.90 -26.24 -4.40
CA PRO A 342 -18.21 -26.71 -3.93
C PRO A 342 -18.91 -25.72 -2.99
N ARG A 343 -18.19 -24.72 -2.46
CA ARG A 343 -18.74 -23.68 -1.57
C ARG A 343 -19.31 -22.49 -2.36
N THR A 344 -19.19 -22.48 -3.68
CA THR A 344 -19.70 -21.40 -4.51
C THR A 344 -21.22 -21.48 -4.66
N PRO A 345 -21.96 -20.40 -4.34
CA PRO A 345 -23.42 -20.37 -4.52
C PRO A 345 -23.83 -20.55 -5.98
N GLU A 346 -24.98 -21.18 -6.21
CA GLU A 346 -25.51 -21.42 -7.56
C GLU A 346 -25.75 -20.12 -8.34
N ASP A 347 -26.26 -19.08 -7.68
CA ASP A 347 -26.46 -17.75 -8.27
C ASP A 347 -25.13 -17.15 -8.77
N THR A 348 -24.04 -17.32 -8.01
CA THR A 348 -22.70 -16.90 -8.43
C THR A 348 -22.24 -17.69 -9.64
N CYS A 349 -22.46 -19.01 -9.66
CA CYS A 349 -22.14 -19.86 -10.81
C CYS A 349 -22.91 -19.44 -12.08
N LEU A 350 -24.19 -19.08 -11.96
CA LEU A 350 -25.01 -18.56 -13.06
C LEU A 350 -24.49 -17.21 -13.55
N TRP A 351 -24.17 -16.29 -12.64
CA TRP A 351 -23.58 -15.00 -12.97
C TRP A 351 -22.25 -15.14 -13.69
N LEU A 352 -21.36 -16.01 -13.20
CA LEU A 352 -20.06 -16.26 -13.83
C LEU A 352 -20.21 -16.86 -15.23
N LYS A 353 -21.15 -17.79 -15.43
CA LYS A 353 -21.47 -18.35 -16.75
C LYS A 353 -21.97 -17.28 -17.72
N ALA A 354 -22.90 -16.44 -17.28
CA ALA A 354 -23.43 -15.35 -18.11
C ALA A 354 -22.30 -14.39 -18.53
N MET A 355 -21.42 -14.02 -17.59
CA MET A 355 -20.24 -13.22 -17.91
C MET A 355 -19.30 -13.91 -18.89
N TYR A 356 -19.03 -15.20 -18.70
CA TYR A 356 -18.17 -15.96 -19.62
C TYR A 356 -18.72 -15.99 -21.05
N LEU A 357 -20.03 -16.21 -21.22
CA LEU A 357 -20.68 -16.20 -22.54
C LEU A 357 -20.53 -14.85 -23.25
N THR A 358 -20.74 -13.73 -22.53
CA THR A 358 -20.51 -12.40 -23.12
C THR A 358 -19.06 -12.17 -23.56
N LEU A 359 -18.10 -12.83 -22.90
CA LEU A 359 -16.70 -12.76 -23.26
C LEU A 359 -16.35 -13.71 -24.41
N GLU A 360 -17.13 -14.76 -24.65
CA GLU A 360 -16.95 -15.67 -25.78
C GLU A 360 -17.18 -14.94 -27.11
N ASP A 361 -18.16 -14.04 -27.16
CA ASP A 361 -18.36 -13.12 -28.28
C ASP A 361 -17.12 -12.24 -28.51
N PHE A 362 -16.50 -11.73 -27.44
CA PHE A 362 -15.24 -10.99 -27.53
C PHE A 362 -14.07 -11.85 -28.02
N LEU A 363 -13.95 -13.10 -27.54
CA LEU A 363 -12.94 -14.06 -27.99
C LEU A 363 -13.11 -14.41 -29.47
N SER A 364 -14.35 -14.49 -29.95
CA SER A 364 -14.64 -14.72 -31.37
C SER A 364 -14.07 -13.59 -32.24
N GLY A 365 -14.08 -12.35 -31.74
CA GLY A 365 -13.43 -11.19 -32.35
C GLY A 365 -11.89 -11.24 -32.30
N LEU A 366 -11.31 -11.78 -31.22
CA LEU A 366 -9.85 -11.93 -31.05
C LEU A 366 -9.21 -12.86 -32.10
N ARG A 367 -9.97 -13.77 -32.71
CA ARG A 367 -9.53 -14.62 -33.85
C ARG A 367 -8.88 -13.82 -34.98
N ILE A 368 -9.28 -12.55 -35.13
CA ILE A 368 -8.81 -11.66 -36.20
C ILE A 368 -7.79 -10.64 -35.66
N ALA A 369 -7.78 -10.38 -34.35
CA ALA A 369 -6.97 -9.34 -33.71
C ALA A 369 -5.46 -9.62 -33.71
N TRP A 370 -5.01 -10.88 -33.65
CA TRP A 370 -3.55 -11.15 -33.70
C TRP A 370 -2.94 -10.73 -35.04
N ARG A 371 -3.72 -10.76 -36.14
CA ARG A 371 -3.24 -10.46 -37.49
C ARG A 371 -2.80 -8.99 -37.64
N GLY A 372 -3.20 -8.12 -36.71
CA GLY A 372 -2.71 -6.74 -36.57
C GLY A 372 -1.31 -6.61 -35.97
N GLY A 373 -0.69 -7.71 -35.54
CA GLY A 373 0.76 -7.77 -35.27
C GLY A 373 1.27 -6.75 -34.27
N GLU A 374 0.63 -6.60 -33.11
CA GLU A 374 1.19 -5.75 -32.07
C GLU A 374 2.07 -6.56 -31.11
N VAL A 375 3.37 -6.55 -31.40
CA VAL A 375 4.42 -6.87 -30.42
C VAL A 375 4.23 -5.92 -29.22
N LYS A 376 4.25 -6.46 -27.99
CA LYS A 376 4.14 -5.74 -26.71
C LYS A 376 4.61 -4.28 -26.82
N PRO A 377 3.78 -3.26 -26.53
CA PRO A 377 4.15 -1.85 -26.63
C PRO A 377 5.42 -1.48 -25.84
N THR A 378 5.68 -2.20 -24.74
CA THR A 378 6.88 -2.03 -23.90
C THR A 378 8.19 -2.47 -24.55
N ALA A 379 8.13 -3.21 -25.66
CA ALA A 379 9.30 -3.67 -26.42
C ALA A 379 9.60 -2.80 -27.65
N ARG A 380 8.76 -1.81 -27.97
CA ARG A 380 9.06 -0.88 -29.07
C ARG A 380 10.23 0.01 -28.67
N SER A 381 11.29 -0.02 -29.47
CA SER A 381 12.36 0.97 -29.40
C SER A 381 11.76 2.36 -29.63
N LYS A 382 12.31 3.37 -28.94
CA LYS A 382 11.87 4.76 -29.09
C LYS A 382 11.95 5.13 -30.58
N PRO A 383 10.84 5.61 -31.21
CA PRO A 383 10.87 5.92 -32.63
C PRO A 383 11.94 6.99 -32.88
N ALA A 384 12.84 6.72 -33.83
CA ALA A 384 13.85 7.68 -34.24
C ALA A 384 13.16 8.94 -34.76
N ALA A 385 13.68 10.12 -34.40
CA ALA A 385 13.16 11.38 -34.90
C ALA A 385 13.10 11.35 -36.43
N LYS A 386 11.90 11.59 -37.00
CA LYS A 386 11.72 11.60 -38.46
C LYS A 386 12.57 12.74 -39.03
N ARG A 387 13.51 12.39 -39.91
CA ARG A 387 14.33 13.37 -40.63
C ARG A 387 13.41 14.11 -41.60
N GLU A 388 13.14 15.38 -41.33
CA GLU A 388 12.32 16.22 -42.21
C GLU A 388 12.98 16.35 -43.59
N ARG A 389 12.15 16.36 -44.64
CA ARG A 389 12.66 16.57 -46.00
C ARG A 389 13.23 17.98 -46.12
N ARG A 390 14.50 18.09 -46.50
CA ARG A 390 15.17 19.38 -46.78
C ARG A 390 14.70 20.06 -48.08
N ARG A 391 13.93 19.38 -48.92
CA ARG A 391 13.44 19.90 -50.22
C ARG A 391 11.93 19.68 -50.34
N PRO A 392 11.19 20.63 -50.96
CA PRO A 392 9.77 20.48 -51.29
C PRO A 392 9.51 19.22 -52.11
N ASP A 393 8.33 18.60 -51.93
CA ASP A 393 7.98 17.38 -52.65
C ASP A 393 7.70 17.67 -54.14
N PRO A 394 8.50 17.14 -55.08
CA PRO A 394 8.35 17.45 -56.52
C PRO A 394 7.02 16.97 -57.12
N LEU A 395 6.31 16.06 -56.45
CA LEU A 395 5.02 15.52 -56.91
C LEU A 395 3.83 16.06 -56.11
N LEU A 396 4.00 17.10 -55.29
CA LEU A 396 2.93 17.61 -54.42
C LEU A 396 1.69 18.02 -55.22
N ALA A 397 1.89 18.81 -56.28
CA ALA A 397 0.83 19.36 -57.12
C ALA A 397 0.00 18.28 -57.86
N VAL A 398 0.59 17.11 -58.12
CA VAL A 398 -0.03 16.02 -58.88
C VAL A 398 -0.37 14.82 -57.99
N THR A 399 -0.32 14.98 -56.67
CA THR A 399 -0.56 13.87 -55.72
C THR A 399 -1.97 13.32 -55.82
N ALA A 400 -2.97 14.20 -55.78
CA ALA A 400 -4.38 13.81 -55.83
C ALA A 400 -4.72 13.13 -57.16
N GLU A 401 -4.18 13.65 -58.26
CA GLU A 401 -4.39 13.06 -59.58
C GLU A 401 -3.74 11.67 -59.72
N LEU A 402 -2.52 11.50 -59.22
CA LEU A 402 -1.86 10.19 -59.21
C LEU A 402 -2.61 9.17 -58.35
N GLU A 403 -3.24 9.60 -57.26
CA GLU A 403 -4.07 8.76 -56.39
C GLU A 403 -5.37 8.38 -57.08
N GLU A 404 -6.01 9.30 -57.80
CA GLU A 404 -7.20 9.04 -58.61
C GLU A 404 -6.91 8.01 -59.73
N TRP A 405 -5.80 8.17 -60.45
CA TRP A 405 -5.38 7.18 -61.45
C TRP A 405 -5.07 5.82 -60.84
N PHE A 406 -4.52 5.80 -59.63
CA PHE A 406 -4.27 4.56 -58.90
C PHE A 406 -5.57 3.87 -58.50
N GLU A 407 -6.57 4.60 -57.99
CA GLU A 407 -7.87 4.03 -57.61
C GLU A 407 -8.64 3.51 -58.84
N ALA A 408 -8.55 4.19 -59.99
CA ALA A 408 -9.19 3.76 -61.23
C ALA A 408 -8.52 2.51 -61.86
N GLU A 409 -7.19 2.44 -61.83
CA GLU A 409 -6.41 1.33 -62.42
C GLU A 409 -5.34 0.77 -61.45
N PRO A 410 -5.71 0.08 -60.35
CA PRO A 410 -4.77 -0.34 -59.29
C PRO A 410 -3.67 -1.31 -59.75
N TRP A 411 -3.92 -2.01 -60.87
CA TRP A 411 -3.00 -2.98 -61.48
C TRP A 411 -1.82 -2.33 -62.23
N ARG A 412 -1.86 -1.02 -62.49
CA ARG A 412 -0.78 -0.30 -63.18
C ARG A 412 0.50 -0.23 -62.37
N THR A 413 1.63 -0.16 -63.06
CA THR A 413 2.95 0.00 -62.47
C THR A 413 3.28 1.47 -62.21
N SER A 414 4.24 1.72 -61.30
CA SER A 414 4.73 3.07 -61.02
C SER A 414 5.40 3.73 -62.23
N ARG A 415 5.90 2.92 -63.16
CA ARG A 415 6.51 3.40 -64.40
C ARG A 415 5.44 3.90 -65.36
N GLU A 416 4.37 3.15 -65.56
CA GLU A 416 3.25 3.57 -66.41
C GLU A 416 2.57 4.85 -65.87
N LEU A 417 2.42 4.99 -64.55
CA LEU A 417 1.89 6.24 -63.97
C LEU A 417 2.84 7.43 -64.16
N LEU A 418 4.16 7.21 -64.08
CA LEU A 418 5.15 8.27 -64.34
C LEU A 418 5.19 8.65 -65.82
N GLU A 419 5.14 7.68 -66.73
CA GLU A 419 5.09 7.90 -68.18
C GLU A 419 3.81 8.66 -68.56
N ARG A 420 2.65 8.28 -67.98
CA ARG A 420 1.38 9.01 -68.15
C ARG A 420 1.48 10.45 -67.66
N LEU A 421 2.17 10.68 -66.53
CA LEU A 421 2.43 12.03 -66.00
C LEU A 421 3.35 12.84 -66.92
N GLN A 422 4.38 12.21 -67.48
CA GLN A 422 5.33 12.83 -68.41
C GLN A 422 4.68 13.20 -69.75
N VAL A 423 3.76 12.37 -70.26
CA VAL A 423 2.96 12.69 -71.45
C VAL A 423 2.03 13.88 -71.19
N LYS A 424 1.39 13.92 -70.00
CA LYS A 424 0.47 15.01 -69.65
C LYS A 424 1.20 16.33 -69.39
N CYS A 425 2.40 16.28 -68.80
CA CYS A 425 3.21 17.46 -68.48
C CYS A 425 4.64 17.29 -69.03
N PRO A 426 4.85 17.49 -70.35
CA PRO A 426 6.15 17.31 -70.99
C PRO A 426 7.24 18.18 -70.33
N GLY A 427 8.37 17.58 -69.99
CA GLY A 427 9.55 18.29 -69.45
C GLY A 427 9.50 18.67 -67.96
N VAL A 428 8.38 18.45 -67.27
CA VAL A 428 8.22 18.84 -65.84
C VAL A 428 8.69 17.75 -64.88
N TYR A 429 8.52 16.47 -65.23
CA TYR A 429 8.77 15.34 -64.33
C TYR A 429 9.85 14.39 -64.88
N PRO A 430 11.10 14.44 -64.39
CA PRO A 430 12.17 13.59 -64.88
C PRO A 430 12.06 12.14 -64.39
N ASP A 431 12.66 11.20 -65.11
CA ASP A 431 12.69 9.76 -64.78
C ASP A 431 13.21 9.47 -63.36
N GLY A 432 14.07 10.34 -62.82
CA GLY A 432 14.57 10.24 -61.45
C GLY A 432 13.49 10.24 -60.37
N LEU A 433 12.26 10.66 -60.69
CA LEU A 433 11.12 10.65 -59.77
C LEU A 433 10.46 9.27 -59.60
N ILE A 434 10.89 8.25 -60.34
CA ILE A 434 10.33 6.89 -60.27
C ILE A 434 10.30 6.32 -58.85
N ARG A 435 11.35 6.55 -58.05
CA ARG A 435 11.40 6.09 -56.65
C ARG A 435 10.37 6.80 -55.76
N THR A 436 10.04 8.04 -56.07
CA THR A 436 9.01 8.82 -55.34
C THR A 436 7.62 8.29 -55.66
N VAL A 437 7.34 8.00 -56.94
CA VAL A 437 6.07 7.38 -57.38
C VAL A 437 5.90 5.98 -56.79
N GLN A 438 6.95 5.14 -56.85
CA GLN A 438 6.96 3.80 -56.23
C GLN A 438 6.64 3.84 -54.74
N ARG A 439 7.20 4.82 -54.01
CA ARG A 439 6.97 4.96 -52.58
C ARG A 439 5.53 5.34 -52.27
N ARG A 440 4.91 6.22 -53.07
CA ARG A 440 3.49 6.60 -52.93
C ARG A 440 2.56 5.44 -53.23
N MET A 441 2.77 4.75 -54.36
CA MET A 441 2.00 3.55 -54.68
C MET A 441 2.14 2.44 -53.64
N LYS A 442 3.32 2.28 -53.02
CA LYS A 442 3.49 1.34 -51.91
C LYS A 442 2.60 1.72 -50.72
N ILE A 443 2.49 3.01 -50.40
CA ILE A 443 1.61 3.50 -49.33
C ILE A 443 0.15 3.24 -49.71
N TRP A 444 -0.29 3.66 -50.90
CA TRP A 444 -1.67 3.48 -51.35
C TRP A 444 -2.08 2.01 -51.42
N ARG A 445 -1.23 1.13 -51.99
CA ARG A 445 -1.46 -0.32 -51.99
C ARG A 445 -1.53 -0.90 -50.57
N SER A 446 -0.71 -0.41 -49.66
CA SER A 446 -0.79 -0.83 -48.26
C SER A 446 -2.10 -0.38 -47.61
N THR A 447 -2.56 0.83 -47.89
CA THR A 447 -3.84 1.37 -47.41
C THR A 447 -5.02 0.60 -47.99
N GLN A 448 -5.03 0.36 -49.29
CA GLN A 448 -6.08 -0.39 -49.98
C GLN A 448 -6.11 -1.85 -49.56
N ALA A 449 -4.94 -2.51 -49.41
CA ALA A 449 -4.86 -3.86 -48.86
C ALA A 449 -5.37 -3.92 -47.41
N ASN A 450 -5.06 -2.90 -46.59
CA ASN A 450 -5.57 -2.82 -45.23
C ASN A 450 -7.10 -2.64 -45.23
N ALA A 451 -7.65 -1.76 -46.08
CA ALA A 451 -9.08 -1.56 -46.23
C ALA A 451 -9.81 -2.82 -46.74
N LEU A 452 -9.25 -3.54 -47.71
CA LEU A 452 -9.81 -4.80 -48.23
C LEU A 452 -9.81 -5.92 -47.18
N VAL A 453 -8.79 -5.97 -46.31
CA VAL A 453 -8.64 -7.02 -45.30
C VAL A 453 -9.42 -6.70 -44.01
N PHE A 454 -9.54 -5.43 -43.63
CA PHE A 454 -10.06 -5.01 -42.33
C PHE A 454 -11.35 -4.15 -42.38
N GLY A 455 -11.78 -3.70 -43.57
CA GLY A 455 -13.07 -3.02 -43.76
C GLY A 455 -13.28 -1.78 -42.85
N PRO A 456 -14.52 -1.49 -42.40
CA PRO A 456 -14.88 -0.28 -41.63
C PRO A 456 -14.18 -0.14 -40.26
N PHE A 457 -13.37 -1.12 -39.84
CA PHE A 457 -12.58 -1.06 -38.62
C PHE A 457 -11.24 -0.31 -38.78
N ALA A 458 -10.83 0.03 -40.01
CA ALA A 458 -9.60 0.79 -40.28
C ALA A 458 -9.68 2.27 -39.84
N ASP A 459 -10.87 2.86 -39.82
CA ASP A 459 -11.06 4.29 -39.45
C ASP A 459 -10.93 4.55 -37.95
N ALA A 460 -11.15 3.52 -37.11
CA ALA A 460 -10.95 3.60 -35.67
C ALA A 460 -9.46 3.78 -35.30
N ALA A 461 -8.53 3.28 -36.13
CA ALA A 461 -7.09 3.46 -35.94
C ALA A 461 -6.56 4.82 -36.43
N ARG A 462 -7.27 5.48 -37.37
CA ARG A 462 -6.90 6.81 -37.88
C ARG A 462 -7.30 7.95 -36.95
N GLN A 463 -8.38 7.78 -36.17
CA GLN A 463 -8.82 8.77 -35.18
C GLN A 463 -7.90 8.86 -33.96
N THR A 464 -7.16 7.81 -33.62
CA THR A 464 -6.19 7.83 -32.51
C THR A 464 -4.87 8.51 -32.88
N GLU A 465 -4.43 8.49 -34.14
CA GLU A 465 -3.22 9.20 -34.57
C GLU A 465 -3.45 10.71 -34.79
N SER A 466 -4.67 11.14 -35.11
CA SER A 466 -4.99 12.56 -35.35
C SER A 466 -5.17 13.37 -34.06
N ILE A 467 -5.35 12.73 -32.90
CA ILE A 467 -5.44 13.40 -31.59
C ILE A 467 -4.05 13.67 -30.98
N GLU A 468 -2.98 12.99 -31.43
CA GLU A 468 -1.61 13.17 -30.88
C GLU A 468 -0.74 14.22 -31.62
N VAL A 469 -1.24 14.84 -32.71
CA VAL A 469 -0.50 15.90 -33.45
C VAL A 469 -1.13 17.29 -33.28
N GLY A 470 -2.12 17.42 -32.39
CA GLY A 470 -2.85 18.67 -32.19
C GLY A 470 -3.03 19.08 -30.73
N GLN A 471 -1.95 19.14 -29.95
CA GLN A 471 -1.78 20.07 -28.81
C GLN A 471 -0.30 20.40 -28.59
#